data_AF-A0A455U277-F1
#
_entry.id   AF-A0A455U277-F1
#
_cell.length_a   1.000
_cell.length_b   1.000
_cell.length_c   1.000
_cell.angle_alpha   90.00
_cell.angle_beta   90.00
_cell.angle_gamma   90.00
#
_symmetry.space_group_name_H-M   'P 1'
#
loop_
_entity.id
_entity.type
_entity.pdbx_description
1 polymer ?
#
loop_
_entity_poly.entity_id
_entity_poly.type
_entity_poly.pdbx_seq_one_letter_code
_entity_poly.pdbx_strand_id
1 'polypeptide(L)'
;MKTPTASPLYYIGLMSGTSLDGIDAALIAIENDLPPRLLATHAEPMPDDLRSLLLTLCHAEQVSFAQLAAAEHAFASARPKP
;
A
#
# COMPACT_ATOMS: atom_id res chain seq x y z
N MET A 1 -16.08 3.21 39.61
CA MET A 1 -14.73 3.27 39.02
C MET A 1 -14.90 3.19 37.51
N LYS A 2 -14.58 4.25 36.74
CA LYS A 2 -14.51 4.17 35.28
C LYS A 2 -13.15 3.56 34.94
N THR A 3 -13.15 2.34 34.44
CA THR A 3 -11.94 1.73 33.85
C THR A 3 -11.43 2.68 32.77
N PRO A 4 -10.12 2.99 32.70
CA PRO A 4 -9.58 3.78 31.60
C PRO A 4 -9.92 3.04 30.30
N THR A 5 -10.77 3.64 29.47
CA THR A 5 -11.01 3.13 28.12
C THR A 5 -9.70 3.32 27.37
N ALA A 6 -8.98 2.23 27.12
CA ALA A 6 -7.73 2.29 26.36
C ALA A 6 -8.03 2.98 25.02
N SER A 7 -7.23 3.98 24.66
CA SER A 7 -7.40 4.65 23.38
C SER A 7 -7.14 3.66 22.24
N PRO A 8 -7.93 3.69 21.16
CA PRO A 8 -7.74 2.79 20.02
C PRO A 8 -6.34 2.98 19.42
N LEU A 9 -5.70 1.88 19.04
CA LEU A 9 -4.49 1.89 18.23
C LEU A 9 -4.89 1.96 16.76
N TYR A 10 -4.31 2.92 16.02
CA TYR A 10 -4.60 3.12 14.60
C TYR A 10 -3.49 2.50 13.73
N TYR A 11 -3.90 1.77 12.69
CA TYR A 11 -3.01 1.15 11.73
C TYR A 11 -3.46 1.44 10.30
N ILE A 12 -2.51 1.56 9.38
CA ILE A 12 -2.77 1.65 7.95
C ILE A 12 -2.24 0.37 7.29
N GLY A 13 -3.12 -0.40 6.67
CA GLY A 13 -2.76 -1.48 5.77
C GLY A 13 -2.59 -0.94 4.35
N LEU A 14 -1.52 -1.35 3.66
CA LEU A 14 -1.28 -1.04 2.26
C LEU A 14 -1.22 -2.33 1.45
N MET A 15 -1.81 -2.35 0.26
CA MET A 15 -1.80 -3.49 -0.66
C MET A 15 -1.75 -3.02 -2.11
N SER A 16 -0.97 -3.70 -2.95
CA SER A 16 -1.09 -3.61 -4.41
C SER A 16 -1.28 -5.02 -4.95
N GLY A 17 -2.36 -5.22 -5.71
CA GLY A 17 -2.62 -6.49 -6.40
C GLY A 17 -1.61 -6.76 -7.51
N THR A 18 -1.61 -7.99 -8.03
CA THR A 18 -0.80 -8.38 -9.20
C THR A 18 -1.27 -7.75 -10.51
N SER A 19 -2.46 -7.15 -10.53
CA SER A 19 -3.00 -6.34 -11.61
C SER A 19 -2.25 -5.01 -11.81
N LEU A 20 -1.54 -4.52 -10.78
CA LEU A 20 -0.78 -3.26 -10.78
C LEU A 20 -1.61 -2.05 -11.24
N ASP A 21 -2.91 -2.06 -10.94
CA ASP A 21 -3.87 -1.01 -11.25
C ASP A 21 -3.91 0.09 -10.18
N GLY A 22 -3.56 -0.22 -8.94
CA GLY A 22 -3.48 0.77 -7.87
C GLY A 22 -2.86 0.26 -6.57
N ILE A 23 -2.78 1.17 -5.61
CA ILE A 23 -2.37 0.93 -4.22
C ILE A 23 -3.59 1.21 -3.35
N ASP A 24 -4.08 0.17 -2.68
CA ASP A 24 -5.15 0.25 -1.71
C ASP A 24 -4.57 0.56 -0.32
N ALA A 25 -5.23 1.48 0.39
CA ALA A 25 -4.95 1.81 1.78
C ALA A 25 -6.21 1.64 2.64
N ALA A 26 -6.06 1.00 3.80
CA ALA A 26 -7.13 0.82 4.78
C ALA A 26 -6.67 1.31 6.15
N LEU A 27 -7.36 2.32 6.70
CA LEU A 27 -7.17 2.78 8.07
C LEU A 27 -8.09 1.97 8.99
N ILE A 28 -7.50 1.27 9.97
CA ILE A 28 -8.23 0.51 10.97
C ILE A 28 -7.94 1.03 12.38
N ALA A 29 -8.93 0.90 13.27
CA ALA A 29 -8.75 0.98 14.72
C ALA A 29 -8.77 -0.42 15.32
N ILE A 30 -7.81 -0.69 16.20
CA ILE A 30 -7.76 -1.90 17.03
C ILE A 30 -7.93 -1.48 18.49
N GLU A 31 -8.92 -2.08 19.14
CA GLU A 31 -9.22 -1.91 20.56
C GLU A 31 -9.11 -3.27 21.24
N ASN A 32 -8.71 -3.30 22.51
CA ASN A 32 -8.57 -4.56 23.25
C ASN A 32 -9.89 -5.33 23.27
N ASP A 33 -9.80 -6.65 23.06
CA ASP A 33 -10.92 -7.59 23.12
C ASP A 33 -12.08 -7.29 22.14
N LEU A 34 -11.85 -6.45 21.12
CA LEU A 34 -12.80 -6.13 20.05
C LEU A 34 -12.22 -6.46 18.67
N PRO A 35 -13.08 -6.84 17.69
CA PRO A 35 -12.62 -6.99 16.31
C PRO A 35 -12.13 -5.64 15.75
N PRO A 36 -11.13 -5.65 14.85
CA PRO A 36 -10.67 -4.43 14.16
C PRO A 36 -11.82 -3.73 13.44
N ARG A 37 -11.86 -2.39 13.54
CA ARG A 37 -12.86 -1.57 12.87
C ARG A 37 -12.23 -0.80 11.72
N LEU A 38 -12.75 -0.98 10.50
CA LEU A 38 -12.38 -0.19 9.34
C LEU A 38 -12.93 1.23 9.49
N LEU A 39 -12.08 2.23 9.34
CA LEU A 39 -12.41 3.65 9.51
C LEU A 39 -12.45 4.39 8.18
N ALA A 40 -11.50 4.10 7.28
CA ALA A 40 -11.42 4.71 5.96
C ALA A 40 -10.69 3.78 4.99
N THR A 41 -11.01 3.95 3.70
CA THR A 41 -10.29 3.32 2.59
C THR A 41 -9.89 4.38 1.58
N HIS A 42 -8.75 4.19 0.93
CA HIS A 42 -8.29 4.99 -0.20
C HIS A 42 -7.74 4.06 -1.26
N ALA A 43 -8.01 4.36 -2.53
CA ALA A 43 -7.44 3.64 -3.66
C ALA A 43 -6.69 4.67 -4.51
N GLU A 44 -5.37 4.50 -4.59
CA GLU A 44 -4.51 5.35 -5.39
C GLU A 44 -4.23 4.68 -6.73
N PRO A 45 -4.57 5.30 -7.88
CA PRO A 45 -4.23 4.74 -9.18
C PRO A 45 -2.71 4.61 -9.35
N MET A 46 -2.26 3.48 -9.91
CA MET A 46 -0.85 3.30 -10.25
C MET A 46 -0.46 4.29 -11.35
N PRO A 47 0.61 5.10 -11.20
CA PRO A 47 1.12 5.92 -12.28
C PRO A 47 1.44 5.07 -13.52
N ASP A 48 0.99 5.49 -14.70
CA ASP A 48 1.11 4.69 -15.93
C ASP A 48 2.56 4.25 -16.22
N ASP A 49 3.53 5.16 -16.08
CA ASP A 49 4.95 4.86 -16.30
C ASP A 49 5.47 3.77 -15.35
N LEU A 50 5.05 3.82 -14.08
CA LEU A 50 5.41 2.84 -13.07
C LEU A 50 4.74 1.49 -13.36
N ARG A 51 3.44 1.51 -13.71
CA ARG A 51 2.71 0.30 -14.12
C ARG A 51 3.40 -0.38 -15.31
N SER A 52 3.74 0.38 -16.35
CA SER A 52 4.44 -0.15 -17.54
C SER A 52 5.82 -0.70 -17.21
N LEU A 53 6.58 -0.04 -16.34
CA LEU A 53 7.88 -0.53 -15.87
C LEU A 53 7.71 -1.88 -15.15
N LEU A 54 6.81 -1.95 -14.17
CA LEU A 54 6.60 -3.17 -13.37
C LEU A 54 6.11 -4.34 -14.23
N LEU A 55 5.17 -4.11 -15.15
CA LEU A 55 4.71 -5.13 -16.10
C LEU A 55 5.86 -5.64 -16.99
N THR A 56 6.71 -4.74 -17.46
CA THR A 56 7.89 -5.10 -18.26
C THR A 56 8.83 -6.01 -17.46
N LEU A 57 9.08 -5.67 -16.20
CA LEU A 57 9.92 -6.48 -15.31
C LEU A 57 9.29 -7.86 -15.02
N CYS A 58 7.97 -7.94 -14.86
CA CYS A 58 7.27 -9.22 -14.67
C CYS A 58 7.38 -10.17 -15.88
N HIS A 59 7.63 -9.66 -17.08
CA HIS A 59 7.77 -10.45 -18.31
C HIS A 59 9.22 -10.58 -18.79
N ALA A 60 10.18 -9.99 -18.08
CA ALA A 60 11.57 -10.00 -18.49
C ALA A 60 12.23 -11.36 -18.21
N GLU A 61 12.98 -11.89 -19.19
CA GLU A 61 13.81 -13.09 -18.99
C GLU A 61 15.02 -12.82 -18.10
N GLN A 62 15.55 -11.59 -18.15
CA GLN A 62 16.68 -11.13 -17.36
C GLN A 62 16.47 -9.69 -16.90
N VAL A 63 16.83 -9.41 -15.65
CA VAL A 63 16.74 -8.09 -15.03
C VAL A 63 18.01 -7.83 -14.23
N SER A 64 18.55 -6.62 -14.33
CA SER A 64 19.66 -6.18 -13.47
C SER A 64 19.16 -5.77 -12.08
N PHE A 65 20.01 -5.94 -11.07
CA PHE A 65 19.71 -5.48 -9.71
C PHE A 65 19.38 -3.98 -9.65
N ALA A 66 20.07 -3.17 -10.45
CA ALA A 66 19.82 -1.73 -10.54
C ALA A 66 18.39 -1.40 -11.01
N GLN A 67 17.85 -2.18 -11.96
CA GLN A 67 16.47 -2.00 -12.44
C GLN A 67 15.45 -2.38 -11.36
N LEU A 68 15.68 -3.46 -10.60
CA LEU A 68 14.82 -3.83 -9.47
C LEU A 68 14.81 -2.74 -8.41
N ALA A 69 16.00 -2.24 -8.02
CA ALA A 69 16.11 -1.19 -7.01
C ALA A 69 15.42 0.11 -7.46
N ALA A 70 15.55 0.48 -8.73
CA ALA A 70 14.86 1.64 -9.28
C ALA A 70 13.33 1.46 -9.28
N ALA A 71 12.83 0.28 -9.64
CA ALA A 71 11.40 -0.02 -9.63
C ALA A 71 10.82 -0.04 -8.21
N GLU A 72 11.53 -0.63 -7.24
CA GLU A 72 11.16 -0.60 -5.82
C GLU A 72 11.05 0.84 -5.31
N HIS A 73 12.07 1.66 -5.59
CA HIS A 73 12.08 3.06 -5.18
C HIS A 73 10.92 3.85 -5.81
N ALA A 74 10.67 3.65 -7.10
CA ALA A 74 9.56 4.29 -7.79
C ALA A 74 8.20 3.87 -7.22
N PHE A 75 8.04 2.59 -6.86
CA PHE A 75 6.82 2.09 -6.22
C PHE A 75 6.63 2.67 -4.82
N ALA A 76 7.66 2.70 -3.98
CA ALA A 76 7.58 3.24 -2.63
C ALA A 76 7.37 4.77 -2.58
N SER A 77 7.82 5.48 -3.62
CA SER A 77 7.67 6.94 -3.75
C SER A 77 6.47 7.36 -4.60
N ALA A 78 5.66 6.39 -5.06
CA ALA A 78 4.42 6.65 -5.78
C ALA A 78 3.53 7.55 -4.90
N ARG A 79 3.27 8.75 -5.42
CA ARG A 79 2.46 9.76 -4.76
C ARG A 79 1.29 10.11 -5.67
N PRO A 80 0.14 10.48 -5.06
CA PRO A 80 -0.94 11.07 -5.83
C PRO A 80 -0.42 12.26 -6.63
N LYS A 81 -0.75 12.29 -7.93
CA LYS A 81 -0.56 13.50 -8.73
C LYS A 81 -1.46 14.59 -8.12
N PRO A 82 -0.94 15.83 -7.98
CA PRO A 82 -1.70 16.94 -7.41
C PRO A 82 -2.96 17.29 -8.22
#